data_AF-A0AAD9B6E0-F1
#
_entry.id   AF-A0AAD9B6E0-F1
#
_cell.length_a   1.000
_cell.length_b   1.000
_cell.length_c   1.000
_cell.angle_alpha   90.00
_cell.angle_beta   90.00
_cell.angle_gamma   90.00
#
_symmetry.space_group_name_H-M   'P 1'
#
loop_
_entity.id
_entity.type
_entity.pdbx_description
1 polymer ?
#
loop_
_entity_poly.entity_id
_entity_poly.type
_entity_poly.pdbx_seq_one_letter_code
_entity_poly.pdbx_strand_id
1 'polypeptide(L)'
;MTRVSVMSPNMTRVSVMSPNMTRVSAMSPNMTRVSVMSPNMTRVSVMSPNMTRVSVMSPNMTRVSVMSPNMTRVSVMSPNMTRVSVMSPNMTRVSAMSPNMTRVSVMSPNMT
;
A
#
# COMPACT_ATOMS: atom_id res chain seq x y z
N MET A 1 12.57 -4.62 15.51
CA MET A 1 11.39 -5.03 14.70
C MET A 1 10.24 -4.09 15.04
N THR A 2 9.88 -3.16 14.16
CA THR A 2 8.79 -2.21 14.42
C THR A 2 7.51 -2.65 13.72
N ARG A 3 6.38 -2.53 14.43
CA ARG A 3 5.03 -2.74 13.90
C ARG A 3 4.24 -1.46 14.12
N VAL A 4 3.51 -1.03 13.10
CA VAL A 4 2.56 0.09 13.19
C VAL A 4 1.19 -0.42 12.79
N SER A 5 0.20 -0.16 13.64
CA SER A 5 -1.21 -0.41 13.36
C SER A 5 -1.99 0.84 13.69
N VAL A 6 -2.74 1.36 12.72
CA VAL A 6 -3.60 2.54 12.89
C VAL A 6 -5.02 2.19 12.50
N MET A 7 -5.96 2.54 13.38
CA MET A 7 -7.39 2.37 13.18
C MET A 7 -8.09 3.64 13.64
N SER A 8 -8.87 4.24 12.76
CA SER A 8 -9.63 5.46 13.07
C SER A 8 -10.83 5.58 12.12
N PRO A 9 -11.95 6.20 12.53
CA PRO A 9 -13.11 6.44 11.66
C PRO A 9 -12.77 7.25 10.40
N ASN A 10 -11.85 8.22 10.52
CA ASN A 10 -11.37 9.01 9.40
C ASN A 10 -9.86 9.25 9.56
N MET A 11 -9.12 9.15 8.47
CA MET A 11 -7.68 9.42 8.45
C MET A 11 -7.29 10.28 7.25
N THR A 12 -6.89 11.52 7.51
CA THR A 12 -6.33 12.38 6.47
C THR A 12 -4.96 11.87 6.03
N ARG A 13 -4.10 11.46 6.97
CA ARG A 13 -2.75 11.03 6.65
C ARG A 13 -2.20 10.02 7.63
N VAL A 14 -1.61 8.96 7.09
CA VAL A 14 -0.73 8.03 7.80
C VAL A 14 0.65 8.12 7.15
N SER A 15 1.67 8.46 7.92
CA SER A 15 3.05 8.51 7.45
C SER A 15 3.92 7.67 8.38
N VAL A 16 4.58 6.66 7.83
CA VAL A 16 5.44 5.77 8.60
C VAL A 16 6.83 5.74 7.99
N MET A 17 7.83 6.02 8.81
CA MET A 17 9.25 5.98 8.45
C MET A 17 10.02 5.22 9.52
N SER A 18 10.76 4.17 9.12
CA SER A 18 11.60 3.41 10.03
C SER A 18 12.70 2.66 9.27
N PRO A 19 13.90 2.47 9.84
CA PRO A 19 14.97 1.70 9.19
C PRO A 19 14.59 0.25 8.86
N ASN A 20 13.86 -0.41 9.76
CA ASN A 20 13.46 -1.80 9.61
C ASN A 20 12.04 -1.99 10.12
N MET A 21 11.12 -2.42 9.25
CA MET A 21 9.72 -2.54 9.59
C MET A 21 9.14 -3.88 9.20
N THR A 22 8.56 -4.56 10.18
CA THR A 22 7.94 -5.87 9.96
C THR A 22 6.53 -5.71 9.39
N ARG A 23 5.78 -4.72 9.84
CA ARG A 23 4.39 -4.54 9.41
C ARG A 23 3.90 -3.11 9.59
N VAL A 24 3.23 -2.60 8.55
CA VAL A 24 2.29 -1.48 8.65
C VAL A 24 0.89 -1.97 8.32
N SER A 25 -0.08 -1.64 9.17
CA SER A 25 -1.50 -1.87 8.94
C SER A 25 -2.26 -0.55 9.12
N ALA A 26 -3.05 -0.15 8.13
CA ALA A 26 -3.92 1.01 8.21
C ALA A 26 -5.35 0.63 7.82
N MET A 27 -6.30 0.93 8.71
CA MET A 27 -7.72 0.64 8.51
C MET A 27 -8.59 1.84 8.88
N SER A 28 -9.41 2.30 7.94
CA SER A 28 -10.38 3.37 8.17
C SER A 28 -11.48 3.38 7.10
N PRO A 29 -12.73 3.73 7.44
CA PRO A 29 -13.78 4.05 6.48
C PRO A 29 -13.32 5.01 5.35
N ASN A 30 -12.60 6.08 5.70
CA ASN A 30 -12.10 7.05 4.73
C ASN A 30 -10.62 7.36 4.99
N MET A 31 -9.79 7.18 3.96
CA MET A 31 -8.37 7.52 3.99
C MET A 31 -7.96 8.38 2.81
N THR A 32 -7.40 9.56 3.07
CA THR A 32 -6.82 10.36 1.97
C THR A 32 -5.46 9.81 1.58
N ARG A 33 -4.55 9.59 2.54
CA ARG A 33 -3.17 9.23 2.20
C ARG A 33 -2.50 8.28 3.18
N VAL A 34 -1.90 7.23 2.64
CA VAL A 34 -0.94 6.37 3.36
C VAL A 34 0.41 6.45 2.65
N SER A 35 1.45 6.80 3.40
CA SER A 35 2.83 6.85 2.93
C SER A 35 3.72 6.03 3.85
N VAL A 36 4.41 5.04 3.28
CA VAL A 36 5.31 4.17 4.05
C VAL A 36 6.68 4.15 3.39
N MET A 37 7.71 4.43 4.18
CA MET A 37 9.11 4.38 3.75
C MET A 37 9.95 3.57 4.73
N SER A 38 10.65 2.55 4.22
CA SER A 38 11.59 1.76 5.02
C SER A 38 12.62 1.06 4.16
N PRO A 39 13.92 1.05 4.52
CA PRO A 39 14.95 0.22 3.88
C PRO A 39 14.52 -1.26 3.74
N ASN A 40 14.03 -1.86 4.81
CA ASN A 40 13.56 -3.24 4.83
C ASN A 40 12.12 -3.31 5.35
N MET A 41 11.19 -3.70 4.48
CA MET A 41 9.77 -3.80 4.80
C MET A 41 9.25 -5.21 4.51
N THR A 42 8.71 -5.89 5.52
CA THR A 42 8.09 -7.20 5.25
C THR A 42 6.68 -7.03 4.69
N ARG A 43 5.82 -6.21 5.33
CA ARG A 43 4.41 -6.11 4.92
C ARG A 43 3.82 -4.72 5.09
N VAL A 44 3.10 -4.26 4.07
CA VAL A 44 2.14 -3.15 4.16
C VAL A 44 0.76 -3.66 3.81
N SER A 45 -0.22 -3.36 4.67
CA SER A 45 -1.63 -3.66 4.46
C SER A 45 -2.47 -2.39 4.65
N VAL A 46 -3.24 -2.02 3.64
CA VAL A 46 -4.15 -0.87 3.70
C VAL A 46 -5.55 -1.33 3.32
N MET A 47 -6.54 -1.01 4.15
CA MET A 47 -7.93 -1.32 3.90
C MET A 47 -8.80 -0.09 4.18
N SER A 48 -9.57 0.32 3.18
CA SER A 48 -10.54 1.42 3.32
C SER A 48 -11.63 1.31 2.25
N PRO A 49 -12.90 1.60 2.57
CA PRO A 49 -13.94 1.87 1.58
C PRO A 49 -13.55 2.93 0.54
N ASN A 50 -12.99 4.06 1.01
CA ASN A 50 -12.58 5.19 0.17
C ASN A 50 -11.13 5.56 0.44
N MET A 51 -10.25 5.28 -0.53
CA MET A 51 -8.82 5.53 -0.42
C MET A 51 -8.37 6.43 -1.57
N THR A 52 -7.78 7.59 -1.29
CA THR A 52 -7.24 8.42 -2.40
C THR A 52 -5.87 7.91 -2.83
N ARG A 53 -4.89 7.78 -1.91
CA ARG A 53 -3.50 7.48 -2.28
C ARG A 53 -2.77 6.56 -1.31
N VAL A 54 -2.22 5.47 -1.84
CA VAL A 54 -1.22 4.64 -1.14
C VAL A 54 0.13 4.80 -1.86
N SER A 55 1.17 5.13 -1.10
CA SER A 55 2.54 5.19 -1.58
C SER A 55 3.45 4.37 -0.68
N VAL A 56 4.16 3.42 -1.26
CA VAL A 56 5.12 2.58 -0.53
C VAL A 56 6.47 2.58 -1.25
N MET A 57 7.52 2.89 -0.50
CA MET A 57 8.89 2.89 -1.02
C MET A 57 9.79 2.08 -0.09
N SER A 58 10.47 1.09 -0.66
CA SER A 58 11.41 0.25 0.10
C SER A 58 12.41 -0.45 -0.81
N PRO A 59 13.73 -0.40 -0.53
CA PRO A 59 14.75 -1.25 -1.14
C PRO A 59 14.36 -2.74 -1.20
N ASN A 60 13.94 -3.30 -0.06
CA ASN A 60 13.54 -4.69 0.08
C ASN A 60 12.13 -4.81 0.65
N MET A 61 11.19 -5.24 -0.19
CA MET A 61 9.79 -5.35 0.15
C MET A 61 9.23 -6.74 -0.10
N THR A 62 8.73 -7.42 0.94
CA THR A 62 8.09 -8.73 0.70
C THR A 62 6.69 -8.56 0.13
N ARG A 63 5.79 -7.80 0.78
CA ARG A 63 4.38 -7.74 0.36
C ARG A 63 3.73 -6.37 0.55
N VAL A 64 3.03 -5.91 -0.49
CA VAL A 64 2.01 -4.86 -0.40
C VAL A 64 0.64 -5.47 -0.67
N SER A 65 -0.33 -5.15 0.19
CA SER A 65 -1.75 -5.44 -0.03
C SER A 65 -2.57 -4.18 0.16
N VAL A 66 -3.36 -3.81 -0.85
CA VAL A 66 -4.30 -2.69 -0.80
C VAL A 66 -5.66 -3.18 -1.23
N MET A 67 -6.68 -2.90 -0.42
CA MET A 67 -8.06 -3.23 -0.71
C MET A 67 -8.95 -2.01 -0.48
N SER A 68 -9.63 -1.57 -1.54
CA SER A 68 -10.56 -0.46 -1.46
C SER A 68 -11.60 -0.48 -2.58
N PRO A 69 -12.91 -0.45 -2.30
CA PRO A 69 -13.97 -0.19 -3.29
C PRO A 69 -13.63 0.95 -4.26
N ASN A 70 -13.23 2.10 -3.72
CA ASN A 70 -12.86 3.30 -4.48
C ASN A 70 -11.41 3.67 -4.22
N MET A 71 -10.55 3.61 -5.23
CA MET A 71 -9.12 3.87 -5.08
C MET A 71 -8.56 4.75 -6.19
N THR A 72 -8.12 5.97 -5.87
CA THR A 72 -7.56 6.82 -6.93
C THR A 72 -6.17 6.33 -7.36
N ARG A 73 -5.25 6.09 -6.43
CA ARG A 73 -3.86 5.77 -6.81
C ARG A 73 -3.12 4.87 -5.84
N VAL A 74 -2.57 3.77 -6.37
CA VAL A 74 -1.52 2.98 -5.71
C VAL A 74 -0.18 3.25 -6.40
N SER A 75 0.85 3.55 -5.62
CA SER A 75 2.24 3.64 -6.08
C SER A 75 3.13 2.81 -5.17
N VAL A 76 3.86 1.87 -5.75
CA VAL A 76 4.78 1.00 -5.04
C VAL A 76 6.11 0.98 -5.79
N MET A 77 7.20 1.28 -5.10
CA MET A 77 8.54 1.32 -5.68
C MET A 77 9.51 0.51 -4.81
N SER A 78 10.17 -0.48 -5.42
CA SER A 78 11.16 -1.30 -4.74
C SER A 78 12.09 -2.00 -5.72
N PRO A 79 13.42 -1.95 -5.54
CA PRO A 79 14.37 -2.86 -6.21
C PRO A 79 13.98 -4.34 -6.09
N ASN A 80 13.64 -4.81 -4.89
CA ASN A 80 13.32 -6.22 -4.62
C ASN A 80 11.92 -6.37 -4.04
N MET A 81 10.99 -6.89 -4.83
CA MET A 81 9.58 -7.01 -4.46
C MET A 81 9.00 -8.40 -4.68
N THR A 82 8.61 -9.11 -3.61
CA THR A 82 8.01 -10.44 -3.82
C THR A 82 6.58 -10.33 -4.33
N ARG A 83 5.72 -9.49 -3.73
CA ARG A 83 4.30 -9.45 -4.11
C ARG A 83 3.65 -8.08 -3.95
N VAL A 84 2.87 -7.71 -4.96
CA VAL A 84 1.86 -6.64 -4.88
C VAL A 84 0.49 -7.24 -5.16
N SER A 85 -0.47 -6.93 -4.28
CA SER A 85 -1.88 -7.24 -4.47
C SER A 85 -2.69 -5.98 -4.29
N VAL A 86 -3.46 -5.62 -5.31
CA VAL A 86 -4.36 -4.47 -5.28
C VAL A 86 -5.74 -4.93 -5.75
N MET A 87 -6.74 -4.70 -4.91
CA MET A 87 -8.14 -4.99 -5.24
C MET A 87 -8.95 -3.72 -5.09
N SER A 88 -9.51 -3.25 -6.20
CA SER A 88 -10.39 -2.09 -6.21
C SER A 88 -11.32 -2.09 -7.41
N PRO A 89 -12.63 -2.26 -7.22
CA PRO A 89 -13.64 -2.06 -8.26
C PRO A 89 -13.40 -0.81 -9.11
N ASN A 90 -13.25 0.35 -8.46
CA ASN A 90 -13.06 1.63 -9.12
C ASN A 90 -11.63 2.14 -8.87
N MET A 91 -10.72 1.91 -9.81
CA MET A 91 -9.33 2.36 -9.72
C MET A 91 -8.97 3.33 -10.83
N THR A 92 -8.29 4.44 -10.50
CA THR A 92 -7.75 5.32 -11.55
C THR A 92 -6.35 4.89 -11.98
N ARG A 93 -5.44 4.68 -11.02
CA ARG A 93 -4.04 4.35 -11.34
C ARG A 93 -3.42 3.35 -10.38
N VAL A 94 -2.65 2.43 -10.95
CA VAL A 94 -1.71 1.58 -10.23
C VAL A 94 -0.34 1.68 -10.88
N SER A 95 0.70 1.80 -10.06
CA SER A 95 2.08 1.71 -10.49
C SER A 95 2.84 0.87 -9.47
N ALA A 96 3.44 -0.22 -9.94
CA ALA A 96 4.28 -1.10 -9.14
C ALA A 96 5.58 -1.30 -9.92
N MET A 97 6.64 -0.61 -9.49
CA MET A 97 7.92 -0.60 -10.18
C MET A 97 8.95 -1.39 -9.36
N SER A 98 9.42 -2.50 -9.93
CA SER A 98 10.49 -3.30 -9.36
C SER A 98 11.21 -4.11 -10.44
N PRO A 99 12.56 -4.05 -10.51
CA PRO A 99 13.34 -4.91 -11.40
C PRO A 99 13.23 -6.38 -10.98
N ASN A 100 13.16 -6.67 -9.67
CA ASN A 100 13.00 -8.03 -9.16
C ASN A 100 11.60 -8.21 -8.57
N MET A 101 10.59 -8.35 -9.43
CA MET A 101 9.21 -8.63 -9.02
C MET A 101 8.79 -10.08 -9.27
N THR A 102 8.33 -10.79 -8.23
CA THR A 102 7.82 -12.17 -8.42
C THR A 102 6.36 -12.20 -8.85
N ARG A 103 5.49 -11.42 -8.20
CA ARG A 103 4.04 -11.42 -8.50
C ARG A 103 3.41 -10.03 -8.37
N VAL A 104 2.63 -9.66 -9.36
CA VAL A 104 1.69 -8.55 -9.31
C VAL A 104 0.28 -9.07 -9.59
N SER A 105 -0.68 -8.62 -8.80
CA SER A 105 -2.10 -8.91 -9.00
C SER A 105 -2.87 -7.62 -8.80
N VAL A 106 -3.56 -7.18 -9.86
CA VAL A 106 -4.45 -6.03 -9.80
C VAL A 106 -5.81 -6.48 -10.30
N MET A 107 -6.82 -6.36 -9.44
CA MET A 107 -8.21 -6.63 -9.80
C MET A 107 -8.99 -5.31 -9.74
N SER A 108 -9.32 -4.77 -10.90
CA SER A 108 -10.08 -3.54 -11.03
C SER A 108 -10.99 -3.57 -12.26
N PRO A 109 -12.24 -4.05 -12.12
CA PRO A 109 -13.18 -4.14 -13.23
C PRO A 109 -13.52 -2.79 -13.88
N ASN A 110 -13.52 -1.69 -13.11
CA ASN A 110 -13.83 -0.35 -13.60
C ASN A 110 -12.58 0.55 -13.55
N MET A 111 -11.46 0.07 -14.08
CA MET A 111 -10.24 0.89 -14.16
C MET A 111 -10.39 1.96 -15.24
N THR A 112 -10.11 3.23 -14.91
CA THR A 112 -10.21 4.39 -15.83
C THR A 112 -8.96 5.26 -15.82
#